data_AF-A0A0D6KUN7-F1
#
_entry.id   AF-A0A0D6KUN7-F1
#
_cell.length_a   1.000
_cell.length_b   1.000
_cell.length_c   1.000
_cell.angle_alpha   90.00
_cell.angle_beta   90.00
_cell.angle_gamma   90.00
#
_symmetry.space_group_name_H-M   'P 1'
#
loop_
_entity.id
_entity.type
_entity.pdbx_description
1 polymer ?
#
loop_
_entity_poly.entity_id
_entity_poly.type
_entity_poly.pdbx_seq_one_letter_code
_entity_poly.pdbx_strand_id
1 'polypeptide(L)'
;MIFEFFCKAIALLFHNRRSLFRYGFLQGDRTTIPQQAIAFFEVFCKAIALPQQAIALVIKSLIAVEFIVKILTISIEKIHQIKEIIRKYKNLECVECAQAMQDYLISQGISGKRIKLYTGSAIGRNSYIYDDSLSGDAISLNGRHQCIAIIINEVEIIFDNHHPDGLTREQWLGNLQFYNKLYSGQQFQITEENF
;
A
#
# COMPACT_ATOMS: atom_id res chain seq x y z
N MET A 1 15.98 12.62 27.87
CA MET A 1 15.74 14.09 27.88
C MET A 1 15.64 14.68 26.48
N ILE A 2 16.59 14.44 25.57
CA ILE A 2 16.59 15.01 24.19
C ILE A 2 15.45 14.44 23.31
N PHE A 3 15.14 13.15 23.43
CA PHE A 3 14.07 12.50 22.66
C PHE A 3 12.66 13.04 23.00
N GLU A 4 12.36 13.28 24.29
CA GLU A 4 11.09 13.91 24.69
C GLU A 4 10.98 15.36 24.21
N PHE A 5 12.10 16.10 24.18
CA PHE A 5 12.14 17.45 23.63
C PHE A 5 11.88 17.44 22.11
N PHE A 6 12.42 16.44 21.40
CA PHE A 6 12.21 16.23 19.98
C PHE A 6 10.75 15.87 19.65
N CYS A 7 10.15 14.94 20.41
CA CYS A 7 8.74 14.60 20.27
C CYS A 7 7.81 15.76 20.62
N LYS A 8 8.13 16.57 21.64
CA LYS A 8 7.37 17.79 22.00
C LYS A 8 7.51 18.91 20.98
N ALA A 9 8.69 19.09 20.38
CA ALA A 9 8.92 20.09 19.33
C ALA A 9 8.19 19.72 18.03
N ILE A 10 8.21 18.44 17.64
CA ILE A 10 7.40 17.92 16.54
C ILE A 10 5.91 18.09 16.87
N ALA A 11 5.46 17.70 18.06
CA ALA A 11 4.08 17.89 18.50
C ALA A 11 3.65 19.37 18.48
N LEU A 12 4.50 20.32 18.87
CA LEU A 12 4.24 21.77 18.79
C LEU A 12 4.17 22.28 17.34
N LEU A 13 5.02 21.76 16.44
CA LEU A 13 5.00 22.07 15.00
C LEU A 13 3.75 21.53 14.29
N PHE A 14 3.08 20.52 14.86
CA PHE A 14 1.81 19.97 14.35
C PHE A 14 0.58 20.49 15.10
N HIS A 15 0.66 20.81 16.39
CA HIS A 15 -0.48 21.26 17.20
C HIS A 15 -0.84 22.74 16.97
N ASN A 16 0.13 23.58 16.59
CA ASN A 16 -0.14 24.98 16.21
C ASN A 16 -0.63 25.16 14.75
N ARG A 17 -0.87 24.06 14.02
CA ARG A 17 -1.38 24.09 12.63
C ARG A 17 -2.89 24.27 12.55
N ARG A 18 -3.40 25.39 13.04
CA ARG A 18 -4.70 25.92 12.57
C ARG A 18 -4.62 27.23 11.79
N SER A 19 -3.49 27.95 11.81
CA SER A 19 -3.41 29.26 11.10
C SER A 19 -2.36 29.36 9.99
N LEU A 20 -1.16 28.81 10.15
CA LEU A 20 -0.05 29.07 9.20
C LEU A 20 -0.06 28.21 7.92
N PHE A 21 -0.82 27.11 7.88
CA PHE A 21 -0.98 26.30 6.66
C PHE A 21 -1.99 26.87 5.66
N ARG A 22 -2.72 27.94 6.02
CA ARG A 22 -3.81 28.48 5.18
C ARG A 22 -3.39 29.51 4.14
N TYR A 23 -2.15 30.03 4.18
CA TYR A 23 -1.74 31.10 3.26
C TYR A 23 -0.79 30.68 2.13
N GLY A 24 -0.11 29.52 2.24
CA GLY A 24 0.90 29.10 1.26
C GLY A 24 0.43 28.03 0.24
N PHE A 25 -0.73 27.41 0.44
CA PHE A 25 -1.16 26.25 -0.36
C PHE A 25 -2.20 26.57 -1.45
N LEU A 26 -2.62 27.84 -1.58
CA LEU A 26 -3.63 28.27 -2.56
C LEU A 26 -3.06 28.73 -3.91
N GLN A 27 -1.74 28.69 -4.11
CA GLN A 27 -1.13 28.89 -5.42
C GLN A 27 -0.34 27.63 -5.76
N GLY A 28 -0.95 26.81 -6.62
CA GLY A 28 -0.50 25.46 -6.91
C GLY A 28 0.87 25.41 -7.55
N ASP A 29 1.85 24.94 -6.79
CA ASP A 29 2.99 24.17 -7.31
C ASP A 29 3.37 23.12 -6.26
N ARG A 30 3.04 21.85 -6.53
CA ARG A 30 3.30 20.72 -5.63
C ARG A 30 4.71 20.15 -5.79
N THR A 31 5.57 20.78 -6.58
CA THR A 31 6.99 20.40 -6.66
C THR A 31 7.87 21.13 -5.64
N THR A 32 7.32 22.11 -4.92
CA THR A 32 8.01 22.91 -3.92
C THR A 32 7.24 22.97 -2.61
N ILE A 33 7.46 22.00 -1.72
CA ILE A 33 7.32 22.23 -0.27
C ILE A 33 8.74 22.18 0.29
N PRO A 34 9.21 23.27 0.94
CA PRO A 34 10.14 24.14 0.22
C PRO A 34 11.38 24.47 1.08
N GLN A 35 12.40 25.05 0.46
CA GLN A 35 13.53 25.70 1.16
C GLN A 35 13.09 26.59 2.35
N GLN A 36 11.86 27.11 2.33
CA GLN A 36 11.27 27.88 3.42
C GLN A 36 11.04 27.08 4.72
N ALA A 37 10.71 25.79 4.65
CA ALA A 37 10.56 24.94 5.85
C ALA A 37 11.92 24.63 6.49
N ILE A 38 12.95 24.39 5.65
CA ILE A 38 14.34 24.22 6.08
C ILE A 38 14.85 25.51 6.71
N ALA A 39 14.64 26.65 6.05
CA ALA A 39 15.02 27.97 6.58
C ALA A 39 14.33 28.28 7.92
N PHE A 40 13.05 27.95 8.06
CA PHE A 40 12.31 28.11 9.32
C PHE A 40 12.88 27.22 10.43
N PHE A 41 13.23 25.97 10.11
CA PHE A 41 13.85 25.04 11.06
C PHE A 41 15.25 25.51 11.49
N GLU A 42 16.06 26.03 10.56
CA GLU A 42 17.37 26.61 10.86
C GLU A 42 17.25 27.84 11.78
N VAL A 43 16.29 28.74 11.52
CA VAL A 43 16.02 29.91 12.36
C VAL A 43 15.58 29.48 13.75
N PHE A 44 14.68 28.49 13.86
CA PHE A 44 14.24 27.94 15.13
C PHE A 44 15.40 27.32 15.91
N CYS A 45 16.24 26.51 15.26
CA CYS A 45 17.40 25.89 15.90
C CYS A 45 18.44 26.91 16.39
N LYS A 46 18.67 27.99 15.63
CA LYS A 46 19.50 29.13 16.05
C LYS A 46 18.89 29.84 17.26
N ALA A 47 17.57 30.01 17.31
CA ALA A 47 16.86 30.65 18.42
C ALA A 47 16.96 29.85 19.73
N ILE A 48 17.11 28.53 19.66
CA ILE A 48 17.33 27.65 20.83
C ILE A 48 18.81 27.28 21.03
N ALA A 49 19.74 27.99 20.37
CA ALA A 49 21.20 27.82 20.48
C ALA A 49 21.70 26.38 20.27
N LEU A 50 21.08 25.61 19.38
CA LEU A 50 21.57 24.28 19.06
C LEU A 50 22.94 24.36 18.36
N PRO A 51 23.90 23.47 18.69
CA PRO A 51 25.16 23.39 17.98
C PRO A 51 24.95 23.12 16.49
N GLN A 52 25.72 23.77 15.62
CA GLN A 52 25.64 23.63 14.15
C GLN A 52 25.62 22.14 13.70
N GLN A 53 26.39 21.29 14.37
CA GLN A 53 26.46 19.85 14.10
C GLN A 53 25.14 19.13 14.41
N ALA A 54 24.42 19.53 15.46
CA ALA A 54 23.11 18.97 15.81
C ALA A 54 22.03 19.38 14.78
N ILE A 55 22.09 20.62 14.28
CA ILE A 55 21.18 21.11 13.23
C ILE A 55 21.34 20.28 11.96
N ALA A 56 22.58 20.06 11.51
CA ALA A 56 22.88 19.26 10.33
C ALA A 56 22.41 17.80 10.47
N LEU A 57 22.52 17.22 11.67
CA LEU A 57 22.06 15.86 11.93
C LEU A 57 20.53 15.75 11.84
N VAL A 58 19.80 16.71 12.42
CA VAL A 58 18.33 16.71 12.36
C VAL A 58 17.82 16.94 10.94
N ILE A 59 18.42 17.86 10.18
CA ILE A 59 18.05 18.08 8.77
C ILE A 59 18.29 16.81 7.95
N LYS A 60 19.44 16.14 8.13
CA LYS A 60 19.70 14.84 7.47
C LYS A 60 18.66 13.79 7.82
N SER A 61 18.29 13.67 9.09
CA SER A 61 17.25 12.72 9.52
C SER A 61 15.87 13.06 8.96
N LEU A 62 15.48 14.34 8.91
CA LEU A 62 14.21 14.77 8.33
C LEU A 62 14.15 14.49 6.83
N ILE A 63 15.21 14.79 6.08
CA ILE A 63 15.31 14.49 4.64
C ILE A 63 15.24 12.98 4.41
N ALA A 64 15.91 12.18 5.25
CA ALA A 64 15.84 10.73 5.17
C ALA A 64 14.41 10.22 5.43
N VAL A 65 13.70 10.77 6.41
CA VAL A 65 12.30 10.42 6.69
C VAL A 65 11.39 10.81 5.53
N GLU A 66 11.52 12.01 4.96
CA GLU A 66 10.73 12.41 3.79
C GLU A 66 11.01 11.52 2.58
N PHE A 67 12.28 11.18 2.34
CA PHE A 67 12.66 10.27 1.27
C PHE A 67 12.10 8.86 1.48
N ILE A 68 12.14 8.35 2.71
CA ILE A 68 11.53 7.06 3.10
C ILE A 68 10.01 7.10 2.93
N VAL A 69 9.33 8.14 3.39
CA VAL A 69 7.87 8.30 3.22
C VAL A 69 7.50 8.36 1.74
N LYS A 70 8.30 9.05 0.92
CA LYS A 70 8.08 9.14 -0.54
C LYS A 70 8.32 7.81 -1.26
N ILE A 71 9.19 6.95 -0.72
CA ILE A 71 9.37 5.56 -1.19
C ILE A 71 8.18 4.68 -0.76
N LEU A 72 7.63 4.90 0.44
CA LEU A 72 6.54 4.10 1.00
C LEU A 72 5.15 4.47 0.44
N THR A 73 4.99 5.68 -0.13
CA THR A 73 3.73 6.12 -0.72
C THR A 73 3.72 5.90 -2.22
N ILE A 74 3.01 4.85 -2.67
CA ILE A 74 2.76 4.61 -4.10
C ILE A 74 1.97 5.80 -4.68
N SER A 75 2.44 6.36 -5.80
CA SER A 75 1.78 7.52 -6.43
C SER A 75 0.41 7.14 -7.03
N ILE A 76 -0.50 8.12 -7.09
CA ILE A 76 -1.83 7.95 -7.70
C ILE A 76 -1.73 7.45 -9.14
N GLU A 77 -0.75 7.94 -9.90
CA GLU A 77 -0.48 7.50 -11.27
C GLU A 77 -0.14 6.00 -11.35
N LYS A 78 0.71 5.52 -10.44
CA LYS A 78 1.06 4.10 -10.36
C LYS A 78 -0.15 3.24 -9.99
N ILE A 79 -1.00 3.71 -9.10
CA ILE A 79 -2.27 3.04 -8.76
C ILE A 79 -3.20 2.98 -9.97
N HIS A 80 -3.31 4.06 -10.74
CA HIS A 80 -4.09 4.08 -11.97
C HIS A 80 -3.58 3.03 -12.98
N GLN A 81 -2.27 2.94 -13.17
CA GLN A 81 -1.66 1.94 -14.07
C GLN A 81 -1.90 0.50 -13.60
N ILE A 82 -1.86 0.23 -12.29
CA ILE A 82 -2.23 -1.08 -11.72
C ILE A 82 -3.66 -1.44 -12.14
N LYS A 83 -4.61 -0.52 -11.99
CA LYS A 83 -6.02 -0.73 -12.38
C LYS A 83 -6.17 -1.05 -13.85
N GLU A 84 -5.46 -0.33 -14.71
CA GLU A 84 -5.48 -0.55 -16.16
C GLU A 84 -4.86 -1.89 -16.58
N ILE A 85 -3.86 -2.39 -15.85
CA ILE A 85 -3.33 -3.73 -16.06
C ILE A 85 -4.41 -4.77 -15.72
N ILE A 86 -5.00 -4.65 -14.53
CA ILE A 86 -5.99 -5.61 -14.02
C ILE A 86 -7.20 -5.72 -14.95
N ARG A 87 -7.73 -4.59 -15.43
CA ARG A 87 -8.92 -4.53 -16.29
C ARG A 87 -8.81 -5.30 -17.61
N LYS A 88 -7.60 -5.70 -18.02
CA LYS A 88 -7.36 -6.50 -19.22
C LYS A 88 -7.73 -7.97 -19.03
N TYR A 89 -7.79 -8.43 -17.80
CA TYR A 89 -7.99 -9.83 -17.45
C TYR A 89 -9.44 -10.08 -17.05
N LYS A 90 -9.98 -11.20 -17.54
CA LYS A 90 -11.36 -11.62 -17.35
C LYS A 90 -11.46 -12.68 -16.25
N ASN A 91 -12.67 -13.19 -16.06
CA ASN A 91 -12.92 -14.34 -15.18
C ASN A 91 -11.99 -15.51 -15.55
N LEU A 92 -11.49 -16.23 -14.54
CA LEU A 92 -10.56 -17.36 -14.65
C LEU A 92 -9.11 -17.02 -15.07
N GLU A 93 -8.75 -15.75 -15.28
CA GLU A 93 -7.40 -15.32 -15.72
C GLU A 93 -6.55 -14.75 -14.56
N CYS A 94 -6.76 -15.24 -13.34
CA CYS A 94 -6.08 -14.73 -12.14
C CYS A 94 -4.56 -14.92 -12.18
N VAL A 95 -4.06 -15.99 -12.83
CA VAL A 95 -2.64 -16.32 -12.86
C VAL A 95 -1.87 -15.34 -13.74
N GLU A 96 -2.40 -15.08 -14.92
CA GLU A 96 -1.86 -14.14 -15.90
C GLU A 96 -1.95 -12.70 -15.39
N CYS A 97 -3.08 -12.35 -14.74
CA CYS A 97 -3.25 -11.05 -14.10
C CYS A 97 -2.20 -10.83 -13.00
N ALA A 98 -2.05 -11.78 -12.07
CA ALA A 98 -1.06 -11.69 -11.00
C ALA A 98 0.37 -11.58 -11.55
N GLN A 99 0.70 -12.33 -12.61
CA GLN A 99 2.01 -12.25 -13.25
C GLN A 99 2.27 -10.87 -13.85
N ALA A 100 1.34 -10.34 -14.64
CA ALA A 100 1.51 -9.03 -15.28
C ALA A 100 1.61 -7.89 -14.27
N MET A 101 0.86 -7.97 -13.17
CA MET A 101 1.00 -7.02 -12.07
C MET A 101 2.35 -7.14 -11.37
N GLN A 102 2.79 -8.36 -11.05
CA GLN A 102 4.11 -8.59 -10.44
C GLN A 102 5.22 -8.01 -11.32
N ASP A 103 5.21 -8.29 -12.62
CA ASP A 103 6.21 -7.79 -13.57
C ASP A 103 6.22 -6.26 -13.61
N TYR A 104 5.04 -5.64 -13.65
CA TYR A 104 4.93 -4.18 -13.59
C TYR A 104 5.49 -3.63 -12.27
N LEU A 105 5.10 -4.17 -11.12
CA LEU A 105 5.56 -3.67 -9.82
C LEU A 105 7.07 -3.79 -9.66
N ILE A 106 7.67 -4.91 -10.08
CA ILE A 106 9.13 -5.10 -10.13
C ILE A 106 9.78 -4.04 -11.02
N SER A 107 9.22 -3.78 -12.22
CA SER A 107 9.75 -2.74 -13.12
C SER A 107 9.70 -1.34 -12.52
N GLN A 108 8.77 -1.10 -11.59
CA GLN A 108 8.59 0.18 -10.90
C GLN A 108 9.37 0.28 -9.59
N GLY A 109 10.13 -0.77 -9.22
CA GLY A 109 10.83 -0.88 -7.94
C GLY A 109 9.90 -0.91 -6.73
N ILE A 110 8.67 -1.41 -6.91
CA ILE A 110 7.67 -1.53 -5.86
C ILE A 110 7.69 -2.95 -5.35
N SER A 111 8.03 -3.13 -4.08
CA SER A 111 7.94 -4.43 -3.44
C SER A 111 6.50 -4.87 -3.27
N GLY A 112 6.29 -6.18 -3.31
CA GLY A 112 4.99 -6.76 -3.13
C GLY A 112 5.07 -8.22 -2.75
N LYS A 113 3.89 -8.84 -2.70
CA LYS A 113 3.76 -10.25 -2.39
C LYS A 113 2.74 -10.87 -3.32
N ARG A 114 3.09 -12.00 -3.92
CA ARG A 114 2.13 -12.86 -4.62
C ARG A 114 1.55 -13.85 -3.62
N ILE A 115 0.23 -13.87 -3.54
CA ILE A 115 -0.50 -14.81 -2.68
C ILE A 115 -1.18 -15.83 -3.59
N LYS A 116 -0.96 -17.10 -3.29
CA LYS A 116 -1.54 -18.24 -4.00
C LYS A 116 -2.46 -18.98 -3.04
N LEU A 117 -3.72 -19.15 -3.44
CA LEU A 117 -4.71 -19.93 -2.73
C LEU A 117 -4.86 -21.31 -3.37
N TYR A 118 -5.07 -22.31 -2.53
CA TYR A 118 -5.48 -23.64 -2.96
C TYR A 118 -6.57 -24.20 -2.03
N THR A 119 -7.64 -24.74 -2.61
CA THR A 119 -8.73 -25.36 -1.83
C THR A 119 -8.38 -26.76 -1.32
N GLY A 120 -7.22 -27.32 -1.69
CA GLY A 120 -6.87 -28.71 -1.42
C GLY A 120 -7.40 -29.70 -2.46
N SER A 121 -8.17 -29.27 -3.46
CA SER A 121 -8.62 -30.13 -4.56
C SER A 121 -8.66 -29.37 -5.88
N ALA A 122 -8.14 -29.99 -6.94
CA ALA A 122 -8.23 -29.47 -8.31
C ALA A 122 -9.44 -29.99 -9.09
N ILE A 123 -10.22 -30.90 -8.50
CA ILE A 123 -11.39 -31.53 -9.12
C ILE A 123 -12.63 -31.53 -8.21
N GLY A 124 -13.80 -31.74 -8.83
CA GLY A 124 -15.08 -31.84 -8.14
C GLY A 124 -15.56 -30.50 -7.57
N ARG A 125 -16.60 -30.52 -6.74
CA ARG A 125 -17.22 -29.30 -6.20
C ARG A 125 -16.24 -28.41 -5.42
N ASN A 126 -15.21 -29.01 -4.84
CA ASN A 126 -14.21 -28.29 -4.06
C ASN A 126 -13.16 -27.59 -4.93
N SER A 127 -13.14 -27.80 -6.25
CA SER A 127 -12.28 -27.04 -7.16
C SER A 127 -12.89 -25.72 -7.61
N TYR A 128 -14.14 -25.44 -7.27
CA TYR A 128 -14.78 -24.19 -7.64
C TYR A 128 -14.61 -23.17 -6.52
N ILE A 129 -14.08 -22.00 -6.87
CA ILE A 129 -13.98 -20.86 -5.97
C ILE A 129 -14.95 -19.80 -6.47
N TYR A 130 -15.74 -19.26 -5.55
CA TYR A 130 -16.68 -18.16 -5.78
C TYR A 130 -16.24 -16.94 -4.98
N ASP A 131 -16.68 -15.77 -5.41
CA ASP A 131 -16.52 -14.52 -4.67
C ASP A 131 -17.90 -13.93 -4.39
N ASP A 132 -18.28 -13.84 -3.11
CA ASP A 132 -19.61 -13.39 -2.68
C ASP A 132 -19.88 -11.91 -3.00
N SER A 133 -18.85 -11.12 -3.28
CA SER A 133 -19.02 -9.72 -3.71
C SER A 133 -19.36 -9.60 -5.20
N LEU A 134 -19.19 -10.68 -5.95
CA LEU A 134 -19.50 -10.78 -7.37
C LEU A 134 -20.73 -11.64 -7.58
N SER A 135 -21.66 -11.18 -8.41
CA SER A 135 -22.73 -12.04 -8.90
C SER A 135 -22.23 -12.90 -10.06
N GLY A 136 -22.41 -14.22 -10.00
CA GLY A 136 -22.27 -15.06 -11.19
C GLY A 136 -21.48 -16.35 -10.96
N ASP A 137 -20.75 -16.74 -12.00
CA ASP A 137 -20.02 -18.00 -12.08
C ASP A 137 -18.80 -18.04 -11.14
N ALA A 138 -18.27 -19.24 -10.96
CA ALA A 138 -17.03 -19.44 -10.22
C ALA A 138 -15.88 -18.62 -10.84
N ILE A 139 -15.05 -18.02 -9.98
CA ILE A 139 -13.84 -17.28 -10.34
C ILE A 139 -12.61 -18.17 -10.53
N SER A 140 -12.73 -19.43 -10.13
CA SER A 140 -11.76 -20.49 -10.43
C SER A 140 -12.47 -21.83 -10.55
N LEU A 141 -12.00 -22.67 -11.46
CA LEU A 141 -12.53 -24.01 -11.69
C LEU A 141 -11.57 -25.14 -11.27
N ASN A 142 -10.34 -24.80 -10.87
CA ASN A 142 -9.25 -25.74 -10.61
C ASN A 142 -8.74 -25.68 -9.15
N GLY A 143 -9.52 -25.03 -8.28
CA GLY A 143 -9.25 -24.88 -6.85
C GLY A 143 -8.14 -23.91 -6.53
N ARG A 144 -7.66 -23.12 -7.51
CA ARG A 144 -6.56 -22.16 -7.34
C ARG A 144 -7.00 -20.75 -7.68
N HIS A 145 -6.60 -19.78 -6.87
CA HIS A 145 -6.77 -18.36 -7.13
C HIS A 145 -5.51 -17.62 -6.73
N GLN A 146 -5.20 -16.51 -7.39
CA GLN A 146 -3.97 -15.75 -7.13
C GLN A 146 -4.25 -14.25 -7.13
N CYS A 147 -3.51 -13.54 -6.28
CA CYS A 147 -3.58 -12.09 -6.18
C CYS A 147 -2.20 -11.52 -5.85
N ILE A 148 -2.09 -10.20 -5.92
CA ILE A 148 -0.92 -9.45 -5.46
C ILE A 148 -1.32 -8.56 -4.30
N ALA A 149 -0.51 -8.59 -3.25
CA ALA A 149 -0.58 -7.70 -2.11
C ALA A 149 0.52 -6.65 -2.20
N ILE A 150 0.17 -5.39 -1.98
CA ILE A 150 1.11 -4.27 -1.84
C ILE A 150 0.72 -3.40 -0.66
N ILE A 151 1.70 -2.75 -0.04
CA ILE A 151 1.45 -1.79 1.04
C ILE A 151 1.19 -0.41 0.42
N ILE A 152 0.02 0.16 0.67
CA ILE A 152 -0.36 1.52 0.29
C ILE A 152 -0.74 2.26 1.57
N ASN A 153 -0.01 3.34 1.90
CA ASN A 153 -0.26 4.12 3.11
C ASN A 153 -0.33 3.26 4.38
N GLU A 154 0.65 2.36 4.55
CA GLU A 154 0.78 1.42 5.68
C GLU A 154 -0.31 0.34 5.76
N VAL A 155 -1.23 0.29 4.79
CA VAL A 155 -2.28 -0.73 4.69
C VAL A 155 -1.94 -1.70 3.58
N GLU A 156 -2.05 -3.00 3.84
CA GLU A 156 -1.93 -4.01 2.80
C GLU A 156 -3.22 -4.07 1.97
N ILE A 157 -3.07 -3.83 0.68
CA ILE A 157 -4.14 -3.85 -0.30
C ILE A 157 -3.89 -5.01 -1.27
N ILE A 158 -4.91 -5.84 -1.43
CA ILE A 158 -4.97 -7.00 -2.30
C ILE A 158 -5.64 -6.61 -3.60
N PHE A 159 -5.01 -6.98 -4.71
CA PHE A 159 -5.51 -6.79 -6.06
C PHE A 159 -5.56 -8.15 -6.78
N ASP A 160 -6.68 -8.42 -7.46
CA ASP A 160 -6.82 -9.52 -8.41
C ASP A 160 -7.63 -9.08 -9.63
N ASN A 161 -7.84 -9.98 -10.59
CA ASN A 161 -8.57 -9.73 -11.84
C ASN A 161 -10.03 -9.28 -11.65
N HIS A 162 -10.61 -9.43 -10.45
CA HIS A 162 -11.97 -9.01 -10.14
C HIS A 162 -12.05 -7.76 -9.26
N HIS A 163 -10.96 -7.43 -8.56
CA HIS A 163 -10.91 -6.32 -7.62
C HIS A 163 -9.84 -5.28 -8.03
N PRO A 164 -10.03 -4.56 -9.15
CA PRO A 164 -9.07 -3.55 -9.60
C PRO A 164 -8.92 -2.40 -8.61
N ASP A 165 -9.96 -2.09 -7.83
CA ASP A 165 -9.89 -1.04 -6.82
C ASP A 165 -9.18 -1.46 -5.53
N GLY A 166 -8.87 -2.75 -5.42
CA GLY A 166 -8.21 -3.35 -4.27
C GLY A 166 -9.13 -3.57 -3.08
N LEU A 167 -8.78 -4.52 -2.23
CA LEU A 167 -9.46 -4.84 -0.98
C LEU A 167 -8.44 -5.00 0.15
N THR A 168 -8.86 -4.89 1.41
CA THR A 168 -8.02 -5.41 2.50
C THR A 168 -7.94 -6.93 2.42
N ARG A 169 -6.88 -7.54 2.99
CA ARG A 169 -6.77 -9.01 3.05
C ARG A 169 -7.99 -9.66 3.70
N GLU A 170 -8.53 -9.06 4.76
CA GLU A 170 -9.69 -9.58 5.46
C GLU A 170 -10.93 -9.59 4.56
N GLN A 171 -11.19 -8.49 3.85
CA GLN A 171 -12.30 -8.40 2.89
C GLN A 171 -12.14 -9.43 1.78
N TRP A 172 -10.95 -9.50 1.18
CA TRP A 172 -10.67 -10.41 0.08
C TRP A 172 -10.85 -11.88 0.50
N LEU A 173 -10.22 -12.33 1.60
CA LEU A 173 -10.40 -13.71 2.08
C LEU A 173 -11.84 -13.99 2.57
N GLY A 174 -12.51 -12.97 3.09
CA GLY A 174 -13.89 -13.04 3.56
C GLY A 174 -14.88 -13.31 2.43
N ASN A 175 -14.67 -12.69 1.27
CA ASN A 175 -15.53 -12.86 0.09
C ASN A 175 -15.39 -14.24 -0.57
N LEU A 176 -14.23 -14.88 -0.46
CA LEU A 176 -13.94 -16.10 -1.21
C LEU A 176 -14.57 -17.35 -0.58
N GLN A 177 -15.39 -18.07 -1.33
CA GLN A 177 -16.03 -19.31 -0.89
C GLN A 177 -15.66 -20.50 -1.76
N PHE A 178 -15.66 -21.68 -1.14
CA PHE A 178 -15.60 -22.97 -1.82
C PHE A 178 -16.36 -24.01 -0.99
N TYR A 179 -16.72 -25.14 -1.61
CA TYR A 179 -17.66 -26.10 -1.02
C TYR A 179 -17.32 -26.51 0.43
N ASN A 180 -16.11 -27.01 0.70
CA ASN A 180 -15.76 -27.46 2.05
C ASN A 180 -15.55 -26.31 3.05
N LYS A 181 -15.30 -25.06 2.61
CA LYS A 181 -15.30 -23.91 3.53
C LYS A 181 -16.68 -23.72 4.13
N LEU A 182 -17.72 -23.80 3.28
CA LEU A 182 -19.12 -23.62 3.69
C LEU A 182 -19.65 -24.79 4.54
N TYR A 183 -19.32 -26.04 4.16
CA TYR A 183 -19.94 -27.22 4.77
C TYR A 183 -19.06 -27.97 5.76
N SER A 184 -17.76 -27.65 5.85
CA SER A 184 -16.81 -28.35 6.71
C SER A 184 -15.82 -27.43 7.43
N GLY A 185 -15.97 -26.11 7.28
CA GLY A 185 -15.09 -25.12 7.91
C GLY A 185 -13.66 -25.12 7.37
N GLN A 186 -13.39 -25.79 6.25
CA GLN A 186 -12.06 -25.87 5.66
C GLN A 186 -11.56 -24.46 5.27
N GLN A 187 -10.30 -24.16 5.56
CA GLN A 187 -9.65 -22.92 5.12
C GLN A 187 -8.83 -23.14 3.84
N PHE A 188 -8.57 -22.07 3.11
CA PHE A 188 -7.62 -22.10 2.00
C PHE A 188 -6.22 -22.48 2.48
N GLN A 189 -5.50 -23.25 1.69
CA GLN A 189 -4.06 -23.39 1.81
C GLN A 189 -3.42 -22.18 1.12
N ILE A 190 -2.64 -21.41 1.87
CA ILE A 190 -2.08 -20.13 1.40
C ILE A 190 -0.57 -20.25 1.28
N THR A 191 -0.02 -19.81 0.15
CA THR A 191 1.43 -19.63 -0.05
C THR A 191 1.70 -18.20 -0.47
N GLU A 192 2.78 -17.62 0.05
CA GLU A 192 3.13 -16.23 -0.15
C GLU A 192 4.58 -16.10 -0.62
N GLU A 193 4.80 -15.32 -1.67
CA GLU A 193 6.11 -15.10 -2.29
C GLU A 193 6.36 -13.59 -2.40
N ASN A 194 7.39 -13.10 -1.70
CA ASN A 194 7.80 -11.70 -1.79
C ASN A 194 8.61 -11.46 -3.07
N PHE A 195 8.53 -10.25 -3.61
CA PHE A 195 9.34 -9.79 -4.74
C PHE A 195 9.69 -8.30 -4.60
#